data_AF-A0A1H8MIA6-F1
#
_entry.id   AF-A0A1H8MIA6-F1
#
_cell.length_a   1.000
_cell.length_b   1.000
_cell.length_c   1.000
_cell.angle_alpha   90.00
_cell.angle_beta   90.00
_cell.angle_gamma   90.00
#
_symmetry.space_group_name_H-M   'P 1'
#
loop_
_entity.id
_entity.type
_entity.pdbx_description
1 polymer ?
#
loop_
_entity_poly.entity_id
_entity_poly.type
_entity_poly.pdbx_seq_one_letter_code
_entity_poly.pdbx_strand_id
1 'polypeptide(L)'
;MRSSKDGKPTAVDGGPTEETQSEPEDLPDGVDRVEILREPGVKVVDREDNSQDPDTAVVINSPPATCEEWNAYYDEDNDRWVSIAEDNPDYDPESPVVVVAFLPAIEESDTNIRPVESPVQLKSLDINHYSFPPNRLKIVETPDHVDVEPVSSKGESTESGGRGSANRENTNGESQDNGEDTVKGDAEDIAEKEPQKWDLTNGFKALRDRLAESATVEVEHTQAGPVLAVEKLGTSYRIQEDGTVSGDGALRDRLDSLVEEYL
;
A
#
# COMPACT_ATOMS: atom_id res chain seq x y z
N MET A 1 -48.13 -36.57 -55.00
CA MET A 1 -46.75 -36.82 -55.50
C MET A 1 -46.29 -35.55 -56.20
N ARG A 2 -45.16 -34.91 -55.95
CA ARG A 2 -44.05 -35.09 -55.01
C ARG A 2 -43.34 -33.71 -54.94
N SER A 3 -42.98 -33.31 -53.73
CA SER A 3 -41.74 -32.63 -53.35
C SER A 3 -41.10 -31.62 -54.31
N SER A 4 -41.23 -30.35 -53.98
CA SER A 4 -40.13 -29.40 -54.07
C SER A 4 -39.60 -29.10 -52.67
N LYS A 5 -38.33 -29.45 -52.47
CA LYS A 5 -37.44 -28.94 -51.43
C LYS A 5 -37.34 -27.42 -51.58
N ASP A 6 -37.20 -26.68 -50.48
CA ASP A 6 -35.98 -25.92 -50.20
C ASP A 6 -36.00 -25.31 -48.78
N GLY A 7 -34.90 -25.57 -48.06
CA GLY A 7 -34.30 -24.88 -46.90
C GLY A 7 -35.16 -24.24 -45.81
N LYS A 8 -35.31 -24.93 -44.67
CA LYS A 8 -35.52 -24.31 -43.34
C LYS A 8 -34.15 -23.89 -42.75
N PRO A 9 -34.12 -22.93 -41.81
CA PRO A 9 -32.94 -22.12 -41.48
C PRO A 9 -31.92 -22.86 -40.62
N THR A 10 -30.66 -22.56 -40.88
CA THR A 10 -29.51 -22.99 -40.08
C THR A 10 -29.62 -22.42 -38.67
N ALA A 11 -29.43 -23.31 -37.70
CA ALA A 11 -29.40 -23.01 -36.29
C ALA A 11 -28.25 -22.06 -35.96
N VAL A 12 -28.59 -21.13 -35.07
CA VAL A 12 -27.68 -20.47 -34.14
C VAL A 12 -26.87 -21.52 -33.39
N ASP A 13 -25.56 -21.45 -33.49
CA ASP A 13 -24.64 -22.11 -32.55
C ASP A 13 -23.61 -21.05 -32.16
N GLY A 14 -23.61 -20.73 -30.88
CA GLY A 14 -22.76 -19.72 -30.28
C GLY A 14 -21.41 -20.29 -29.88
N GLY A 15 -20.40 -19.44 -30.00
CA GLY A 15 -19.12 -19.57 -29.31
C GLY A 15 -17.92 -19.82 -30.25
N PRO A 16 -16.73 -19.34 -29.90
CA PRO A 16 -16.41 -18.57 -28.71
C PRO A 16 -16.63 -17.08 -28.97
N THR A 17 -17.27 -16.41 -28.00
CA THR A 17 -17.03 -14.99 -27.77
C THR A 17 -15.52 -14.86 -27.65
N GLU A 18 -14.88 -14.23 -28.62
CA GLU A 18 -13.54 -13.69 -28.40
C GLU A 18 -13.71 -12.81 -27.17
N GLU A 19 -13.23 -13.29 -26.02
CA GLU A 19 -12.93 -12.44 -24.89
C GLU A 19 -12.08 -11.34 -25.48
N THR A 20 -12.72 -10.18 -25.65
CA THR A 20 -12.01 -8.96 -25.99
C THR A 20 -11.15 -8.76 -24.76
N GLN A 21 -9.90 -9.22 -24.83
CA GLN A 21 -8.84 -8.75 -23.96
C GLN A 21 -8.82 -7.25 -24.20
N SER A 22 -9.61 -6.53 -23.39
CA SER A 22 -9.60 -5.10 -23.35
C SER A 22 -8.14 -4.73 -23.18
N GLU A 23 -7.56 -4.09 -24.20
CA GLU A 23 -6.25 -3.48 -24.03
C GLU A 23 -6.32 -2.68 -22.73
N PRO A 24 -5.32 -2.77 -21.84
CA PRO A 24 -5.35 -2.05 -20.57
C PRO A 24 -5.47 -0.56 -20.87
N GLU A 25 -6.69 -0.03 -20.80
CA GLU A 25 -6.94 1.39 -21.00
C GLU A 25 -6.22 2.10 -19.86
N ASP A 26 -5.33 3.04 -20.19
CA ASP A 26 -4.69 3.84 -19.17
C ASP A 26 -5.81 4.58 -18.42
N LEU A 27 -5.75 4.54 -17.08
CA LEU A 27 -6.75 5.22 -16.26
C LEU A 27 -6.80 6.71 -16.66
N PRO A 28 -7.99 7.33 -16.62
CA PRO A 28 -8.13 8.73 -17.01
C PRO A 28 -7.17 9.63 -16.22
N ASP A 29 -6.57 10.60 -16.91
CA ASP A 29 -5.70 11.62 -16.30
C ASP A 29 -6.40 12.27 -15.09
N GLY A 30 -5.76 12.18 -13.92
CA GLY A 30 -6.23 12.77 -12.66
C GLY A 30 -6.69 11.77 -11.60
N VAL A 31 -6.81 10.47 -11.93
CA VAL A 31 -7.01 9.44 -10.91
C VAL A 31 -5.76 9.32 -10.04
N ASP A 32 -5.91 9.30 -8.72
CA ASP A 32 -4.80 9.06 -7.80
C ASP A 32 -4.38 7.59 -7.88
N ARG A 33 -3.42 7.32 -8.76
CA ARG A 33 -2.89 5.97 -9.01
C ARG A 33 -2.23 5.41 -7.75
N VAL A 34 -1.68 6.26 -6.89
CA VAL A 34 -1.04 5.83 -5.64
C VAL A 34 -2.11 5.31 -4.68
N GLU A 35 -3.24 6.01 -4.58
CA GLU A 35 -4.37 5.57 -3.75
C GLU A 35 -4.93 4.23 -4.23
N ILE A 36 -5.15 4.06 -5.54
CA ILE A 36 -5.63 2.78 -6.09
C ILE A 36 -4.62 1.66 -5.86
N LEU A 37 -3.33 1.91 -6.08
CA LEU A 37 -2.31 0.87 -5.92
C LEU A 37 -2.03 0.48 -4.46
N ARG A 38 -2.65 1.16 -3.49
CA ARG A 38 -2.67 0.69 -2.09
C ARG A 38 -3.68 -0.43 -1.87
N GLU A 39 -4.66 -0.58 -2.75
CA GLU A 39 -5.73 -1.56 -2.60
C GLU A 39 -5.25 -2.97 -3.02
N PRO A 40 -5.31 -3.96 -2.13
CA PRO A 40 -5.03 -5.34 -2.47
C PRO A 40 -5.96 -5.85 -3.57
N GLY A 41 -5.44 -6.71 -4.46
CA GLY A 41 -6.22 -7.30 -5.54
C GLY A 41 -6.24 -6.52 -6.84
N VAL A 42 -5.72 -5.28 -6.86
CA VAL A 42 -5.51 -4.53 -8.11
C VAL A 42 -4.53 -5.28 -9.02
N LYS A 43 -4.91 -5.48 -10.29
CA LYS A 43 -4.05 -6.09 -11.31
C LYS A 43 -3.24 -5.03 -12.03
N VAL A 44 -1.96 -5.29 -12.21
CA VAL A 44 -0.99 -4.37 -12.79
C VAL A 44 -0.05 -5.07 -13.75
N VAL A 45 0.58 -4.31 -14.63
CA VAL A 45 1.75 -4.73 -15.43
C VAL A 45 2.89 -3.75 -15.21
N ASP A 46 4.13 -4.22 -15.36
CA ASP A 46 5.30 -3.34 -15.36
C ASP A 46 5.32 -2.49 -16.65
N ARG A 47 5.41 -1.16 -16.50
CA ARG A 47 5.50 -0.20 -17.61
C ARG A 47 6.79 -0.28 -18.41
N GLU A 48 7.87 -0.77 -17.83
CA GLU A 48 9.14 -0.92 -18.57
C GLU A 48 9.39 -2.36 -19.02
N ASP A 49 8.48 -3.29 -18.74
CA ASP A 49 8.47 -4.56 -19.45
C ASP A 49 8.01 -4.30 -20.89
N ASN A 50 8.97 -4.34 -21.81
CA ASN A 50 8.77 -4.11 -23.24
C ASN A 50 8.41 -5.39 -24.00
N SER A 51 8.11 -6.48 -23.29
CA SER A 51 7.60 -7.71 -23.87
C SER A 51 6.26 -7.48 -24.56
N GLN A 52 5.96 -8.25 -25.60
CA GLN A 52 4.67 -8.13 -26.32
C GLN A 52 3.47 -8.55 -25.46
N ASP A 53 3.71 -9.31 -24.40
CA ASP A 53 2.73 -9.82 -23.45
C ASP A 53 3.36 -9.76 -22.05
N PRO A 54 3.38 -8.58 -21.40
CA PRO A 54 3.98 -8.45 -20.07
C PRO A 54 3.16 -9.21 -19.04
N ASP A 55 3.84 -9.90 -18.12
CA ASP A 55 3.17 -10.70 -17.10
C ASP A 55 2.33 -9.81 -16.19
N THR A 56 1.05 -10.15 -16.06
CA THR A 56 0.16 -9.45 -15.13
C THR A 56 0.48 -9.87 -13.69
N ALA A 57 0.62 -8.89 -12.82
CA ALA A 57 0.80 -9.06 -11.38
C ALA A 57 -0.42 -8.54 -10.60
N VAL A 58 -0.52 -8.96 -9.35
CA VAL A 58 -1.55 -8.52 -8.41
C VAL A 58 -0.89 -7.80 -7.25
N VAL A 59 -1.41 -6.65 -6.86
CA VAL A 59 -1.04 -5.97 -5.62
C VAL A 59 -1.45 -6.85 -4.44
N ILE A 60 -0.46 -7.28 -3.66
CA ILE A 60 -0.67 -8.13 -2.49
C ILE A 60 -0.46 -7.38 -1.18
N ASN A 61 0.29 -6.27 -1.19
CA ASN A 61 0.53 -5.44 -0.03
C ASN A 61 1.00 -4.05 -0.46
N SER A 62 0.66 -3.02 0.31
CA SER A 62 1.27 -1.69 0.18
C SER A 62 1.72 -1.24 1.57
N PRO A 63 2.96 -1.55 1.96
CA PRO A 63 3.48 -1.16 3.26
C PRO A 63 3.55 0.37 3.36
N PRO A 64 3.37 0.95 4.55
CA PRO A 64 3.40 2.39 4.77
C PRO A 64 4.85 2.93 4.79
N ALA A 65 5.68 2.52 3.82
CA ALA A 65 7.10 2.83 3.74
C ALA A 65 7.47 3.30 2.32
N THR A 66 8.56 4.05 2.23
CA THR A 66 9.14 4.54 0.96
C THR A 66 10.18 3.58 0.37
N CYS A 67 10.63 3.85 -0.86
CA CYS A 67 11.67 3.07 -1.52
C CYS A 67 13.03 3.15 -0.78
N GLU A 68 13.32 4.22 -0.06
CA GLU A 68 14.51 4.33 0.79
C GLU A 68 14.39 3.49 2.07
N GLU A 69 13.19 3.41 2.65
CA GLU A 69 12.94 2.72 3.92
C GLU A 69 12.75 1.20 3.75
N TRP A 70 12.20 0.76 2.61
CA TRP A 70 11.90 -0.64 2.37
C TRP A 70 13.11 -1.41 1.85
N ASN A 71 13.44 -2.51 2.52
CA ASN A 71 14.56 -3.38 2.14
C ASN A 71 14.16 -4.34 1.02
N ALA A 72 14.90 -4.33 -0.09
CA ALA A 72 14.74 -5.25 -1.21
C ALA A 72 15.32 -6.64 -0.88
N TYR A 73 16.54 -6.68 -0.35
CA TYR A 73 17.22 -7.92 0.07
C TYR A 73 18.32 -7.66 1.10
N TYR A 74 18.85 -8.74 1.67
CA TYR A 74 20.05 -8.72 2.50
C TYR A 74 21.27 -9.03 1.63
N ASP A 75 22.24 -8.14 1.60
CA ASP A 75 23.53 -8.33 0.94
C ASP A 75 24.49 -9.04 1.91
N GLU A 76 24.70 -10.34 1.68
CA GLU A 76 25.60 -11.17 2.50
C GLU A 76 27.08 -10.79 2.35
N ASP A 77 27.48 -10.23 1.21
CA ASP A 77 28.89 -9.85 0.96
C ASP A 77 29.27 -8.60 1.76
N ASN A 78 28.32 -7.69 1.96
CA ASN A 78 28.51 -6.44 2.70
C ASN A 78 27.84 -6.44 4.09
N ASP A 79 27.24 -7.57 4.51
CA ASP A 79 26.58 -7.78 5.81
C ASP A 79 25.58 -6.67 6.17
N ARG A 80 24.74 -6.27 5.20
CA ARG A 80 23.77 -5.18 5.36
C ARG A 80 22.50 -5.39 4.55
N TRP A 81 21.42 -4.76 4.97
CA TRP A 81 20.21 -4.65 4.15
C TRP A 81 20.41 -3.59 3.05
N VAL A 82 19.86 -3.88 1.86
CA VAL A 82 19.85 -2.97 0.71
C VAL A 82 18.41 -2.52 0.47
N SER A 83 18.18 -1.22 0.44
CA SER A 83 16.85 -0.65 0.16
C SER A 83 16.50 -0.74 -1.33
N ILE A 84 15.22 -0.57 -1.66
CA ILE A 84 14.78 -0.52 -3.06
C ILE A 84 15.50 0.64 -3.79
N ALA A 85 15.57 1.81 -3.16
CA ALA A 85 16.21 2.99 -3.76
C ALA A 85 17.73 2.82 -3.94
N GLU A 86 18.41 2.09 -3.03
CA GLU A 86 19.84 1.76 -3.23
C GLU A 86 20.05 0.79 -4.39
N ASP A 87 19.20 -0.22 -4.52
CA ASP A 87 19.29 -1.21 -5.60
C ASP A 87 18.88 -0.64 -6.97
N ASN A 88 17.93 0.31 -6.96
CA ASN A 88 17.33 0.93 -8.14
C ASN A 88 17.47 2.47 -8.04
N PRO A 89 18.65 3.02 -8.36
CA PRO A 89 18.96 4.44 -8.13
C PRO A 89 18.14 5.41 -9.00
N ASP A 90 17.45 4.91 -10.04
CA ASP A 90 16.54 5.70 -10.86
C ASP A 90 15.15 5.88 -10.19
N TYR A 91 14.88 5.15 -9.12
CA TYR A 91 13.65 5.33 -8.33
C TYR A 91 13.78 6.54 -7.41
N ASP A 92 12.68 7.27 -7.28
CA ASP A 92 12.56 8.32 -6.29
C ASP A 92 12.58 7.70 -4.88
N PRO A 93 13.55 8.02 -4.02
CA PRO A 93 13.68 7.42 -2.69
C PRO A 93 12.46 7.66 -1.80
N GLU A 94 11.77 8.80 -1.98
CA GLU A 94 10.58 9.18 -1.22
C GLU A 94 9.29 8.55 -1.79
N SER A 95 9.38 7.82 -2.91
CA SER A 95 8.21 7.17 -3.51
C SER A 95 7.70 6.04 -2.61
N PRO A 96 6.37 5.91 -2.41
CA PRO A 96 5.82 4.80 -1.63
C PRO A 96 6.05 3.46 -2.33
N VAL A 97 5.97 2.36 -1.57
CA VAL A 97 6.17 1.00 -2.08
C VAL A 97 4.87 0.26 -2.31
N VAL A 98 4.78 -0.44 -3.43
CA VAL A 98 3.73 -1.39 -3.77
C VAL A 98 4.35 -2.76 -3.97
N VAL A 99 3.85 -3.76 -3.24
CA VAL A 99 4.32 -5.14 -3.33
C VAL A 99 3.35 -5.96 -4.17
N VAL A 100 3.88 -6.60 -5.21
CA VAL A 100 3.11 -7.38 -6.18
C VAL A 100 3.60 -8.81 -6.25
N ALA A 101 2.71 -9.73 -6.62
CA ALA A 101 3.06 -11.07 -7.03
C ALA A 101 2.49 -11.36 -8.42
N PHE A 102 3.28 -11.96 -9.29
CA PHE A 102 2.86 -12.28 -10.66
C PHE A 102 1.77 -13.35 -10.68
N LEU A 103 0.71 -13.14 -11.48
CA LEU A 103 -0.41 -14.08 -11.59
C LEU A 103 0.06 -15.51 -11.90
N PRO A 104 1.00 -15.76 -12.85
CA PRO A 104 1.52 -17.10 -13.09
C PRO A 104 2.13 -17.73 -11.83
N ALA A 105 2.94 -16.99 -11.08
CA ALA A 105 3.56 -17.49 -9.86
C ALA A 105 2.52 -17.84 -8.77
N ILE A 106 1.42 -17.07 -8.68
CA ILE A 106 0.32 -17.36 -7.76
C ILE A 106 -0.42 -18.63 -8.20
N GLU A 107 -0.71 -18.78 -9.50
CA GLU A 107 -1.44 -19.93 -10.08
C GLU A 107 -0.67 -21.24 -10.00
N GLU A 108 0.65 -21.18 -10.15
CA GLU A 108 1.52 -22.35 -10.04
C GLU A 108 1.76 -22.74 -8.58
N SER A 109 1.52 -21.83 -7.63
CA SER A 109 1.71 -22.09 -6.21
C SER A 109 0.50 -22.76 -5.55
N ASP A 110 0.74 -23.54 -4.50
CA ASP A 110 -0.30 -24.05 -3.60
C ASP A 110 -0.80 -22.97 -2.60
N THR A 111 -0.38 -21.71 -2.76
CA THR A 111 -0.70 -20.62 -1.85
C THR A 111 -2.09 -20.06 -2.15
N ASN A 112 -3.06 -20.38 -1.29
CA ASN A 112 -4.43 -19.92 -1.44
C ASN A 112 -4.63 -18.46 -0.97
N ILE A 113 -4.06 -17.51 -1.72
CA ILE A 113 -4.19 -16.06 -1.47
C ILE A 113 -5.24 -15.38 -2.35
N ARG A 114 -5.91 -16.11 -3.26
CA ARG A 114 -6.96 -15.55 -4.11
C ARG A 114 -8.35 -15.84 -3.54
N PRO A 115 -9.29 -14.88 -3.58
CA PRO A 115 -9.11 -13.49 -4.00
C PRO A 115 -8.25 -12.70 -2.99
N VAL A 116 -7.45 -11.75 -3.50
CA VAL A 116 -6.61 -10.90 -2.66
C VAL A 116 -7.45 -9.70 -2.22
N GLU A 117 -8.19 -9.87 -1.12
CA GLU A 117 -9.11 -8.83 -0.59
C GLU A 117 -8.50 -8.04 0.58
N SER A 118 -7.34 -8.46 1.07
CA SER A 118 -6.66 -7.82 2.20
C SER A 118 -5.14 -7.97 2.07
N PRO A 119 -4.34 -7.10 2.73
CA PRO A 119 -2.89 -7.16 2.64
C PRO A 119 -2.34 -8.51 3.11
N VAL A 120 -1.54 -9.15 2.25
CA VAL A 120 -0.93 -10.46 2.51
C VAL A 120 0.34 -10.30 3.33
N GLN A 121 0.50 -11.14 4.36
CA GLN A 121 1.74 -11.17 5.16
C GLN A 121 2.88 -11.83 4.38
N LEU A 122 3.88 -11.03 4.00
CA LEU A 122 4.98 -11.48 3.13
C LEU A 122 5.88 -12.56 3.74
N LYS A 123 6.05 -12.57 5.08
CA LYS A 123 6.95 -13.53 5.77
C LYS A 123 6.50 -14.99 5.68
N SER A 124 5.22 -15.21 5.45
CA SER A 124 4.61 -16.54 5.38
C SER A 124 4.22 -16.92 3.94
N LEU A 125 4.59 -16.08 2.98
CA LEU A 125 4.19 -16.21 1.60
C LEU A 125 5.26 -16.96 0.81
N ASP A 126 4.94 -18.19 0.41
CA ASP A 126 5.85 -19.07 -0.35
C ASP A 126 5.71 -18.85 -1.87
N ILE A 127 5.72 -17.58 -2.28
CA ILE A 127 5.79 -17.15 -3.68
C ILE A 127 6.69 -15.94 -3.83
N ASN A 128 7.33 -15.83 -5.00
CA ASN A 128 8.10 -14.66 -5.36
C ASN A 128 7.20 -13.42 -5.40
N HIS A 129 7.65 -12.36 -4.74
CA HIS A 129 7.01 -11.06 -4.73
C HIS A 129 8.05 -9.98 -4.95
N TYR A 130 7.61 -8.86 -5.51
CA TYR A 130 8.47 -7.78 -5.96
C TYR A 130 7.91 -6.45 -5.46
N SER A 131 8.79 -5.50 -5.22
CA SER A 131 8.42 -4.19 -4.67
C SER A 131 8.74 -3.11 -5.70
N PHE A 132 7.76 -2.28 -6.05
CA PHE A 132 7.87 -1.25 -7.07
C PHE A 132 7.31 0.09 -6.58
N PRO A 133 7.84 1.23 -7.06
CA PRO A 133 7.15 2.50 -6.93
C PRO A 133 5.89 2.53 -7.83
N PRO A 134 4.79 3.19 -7.43
CA PRO A 134 3.54 3.25 -8.20
C PRO A 134 3.69 3.70 -9.66
N ASN A 135 4.64 4.60 -9.92
CA ASN A 135 4.88 5.14 -11.26
C ASN A 135 5.36 4.10 -12.28
N ARG A 136 5.99 3.02 -11.79
CA ARG A 136 6.47 1.89 -12.59
C ARG A 136 5.35 0.94 -13.00
N LEU A 137 4.21 1.00 -12.32
CA LEU A 137 3.09 0.10 -12.55
C LEU A 137 2.01 0.73 -13.44
N LYS A 138 1.47 -0.06 -14.37
CA LYS A 138 0.25 0.25 -15.11
C LYS A 138 -0.89 -0.60 -14.57
N ILE A 139 -1.93 0.06 -14.07
CA ILE A 139 -3.16 -0.61 -13.63
C ILE A 139 -3.88 -1.17 -14.85
N VAL A 140 -4.24 -2.45 -14.79
CA VAL A 140 -4.96 -3.20 -15.83
C VAL A 140 -6.38 -3.49 -15.38
N GLU A 141 -6.57 -3.79 -14.09
CA GLU A 141 -7.89 -4.09 -13.52
C GLU A 141 -7.93 -3.63 -12.06
N THR A 142 -9.05 -3.03 -11.66
CA THR A 142 -9.35 -2.67 -10.27
C THR A 142 -10.45 -3.58 -9.74
N PRO A 143 -10.41 -3.99 -8.46
CA PRO A 143 -11.46 -4.82 -7.89
C PRO A 143 -12.77 -4.02 -7.76
N ASP A 144 -13.92 -4.72 -7.76
CA ASP A 144 -15.27 -4.12 -7.81
C ASP A 144 -15.60 -3.12 -6.68
N HIS A 145 -14.86 -3.17 -5.58
CA HIS A 145 -15.06 -2.28 -4.42
C HIS A 145 -14.28 -0.96 -4.52
N VAL A 146 -13.42 -0.80 -5.52
CA VAL A 146 -12.64 0.41 -5.75
C VAL A 146 -13.38 1.29 -6.75
N ASP A 147 -13.98 2.37 -6.25
CA ASP A 147 -14.64 3.39 -7.07
C ASP A 147 -13.60 4.27 -7.79
N VAL A 148 -13.32 3.97 -9.06
CA VAL A 148 -12.48 4.82 -9.91
C VAL A 148 -13.33 5.96 -10.49
N GLU A 149 -13.66 6.95 -9.66
CA GLU A 149 -14.31 8.17 -10.14
C GLU A 149 -13.26 9.04 -10.87
N PRO A 150 -13.48 9.42 -12.15
CA PRO A 150 -12.60 10.36 -12.81
C PRO A 150 -12.70 11.69 -12.08
N VAL A 151 -11.58 12.21 -11.55
CA VAL A 151 -11.58 13.57 -11.00
C VAL A 151 -11.97 14.51 -12.14
N SER A 152 -13.20 15.01 -12.08
CA SER A 152 -13.63 16.06 -12.98
C SER A 152 -12.73 17.24 -12.69
N SER A 153 -11.76 17.44 -13.58
CA SER A 153 -10.95 18.65 -13.71
C SER A 153 -11.91 19.83 -13.66
N LYS A 154 -12.06 20.42 -12.47
CA LYS A 154 -12.87 21.61 -12.27
C LYS A 154 -12.06 22.74 -12.84
N GLY A 155 -12.16 22.89 -14.16
CA GLY A 155 -11.62 24.00 -14.90
C GLY A 155 -12.19 25.29 -14.34
N GLU A 156 -11.42 25.96 -13.50
CA GLU A 156 -11.65 27.36 -13.17
C GLU A 156 -11.06 28.22 -14.30
N SER A 157 -11.71 28.14 -15.45
CA SER A 157 -11.57 29.14 -16.51
C SER A 157 -12.35 30.38 -16.08
N THR A 158 -11.68 31.35 -15.47
CA THR A 158 -12.21 32.72 -15.38
C THR A 158 -11.39 33.66 -16.25
N GLU A 159 -11.53 33.49 -17.57
CA GLU A 159 -11.39 34.62 -18.48
C GLU A 159 -12.66 35.48 -18.40
N SER A 160 -12.53 36.68 -17.82
CA SER A 160 -13.36 37.81 -18.27
C SER A 160 -12.49 39.06 -18.27
N GLY A 161 -12.23 39.56 -19.48
CA GLY A 161 -11.31 40.65 -19.71
C GLY A 161 -11.89 42.03 -19.43
N GLY A 162 -10.96 43.00 -19.41
CA GLY A 162 -11.13 44.22 -20.18
C GLY A 162 -11.29 45.53 -19.43
N ARG A 163 -10.31 46.41 -19.69
CA ARG A 163 -10.36 47.89 -19.78
C ARG A 163 -10.00 48.71 -18.54
N GLY A 164 -8.69 48.95 -18.45
CA GLY A 164 -8.00 50.24 -18.35
C GLY A 164 -8.73 51.51 -17.88
N SER A 165 -8.06 52.24 -17.00
CA SER A 165 -7.75 53.67 -17.19
C SER A 165 -6.63 54.11 -16.24
N ALA A 166 -5.80 54.99 -16.79
CA ALA A 166 -4.57 55.53 -16.24
C ALA A 166 -4.76 56.37 -14.96
N ASN A 167 -3.65 56.50 -14.20
CA ASN A 167 -2.94 57.77 -13.97
C ASN A 167 -2.45 57.90 -12.51
N ARG A 168 -1.14 57.82 -12.28
CA ARG A 168 -0.31 58.95 -11.83
C ARG A 168 1.09 58.50 -11.43
N GLU A 169 2.07 59.18 -12.02
CA GLU A 169 3.42 59.37 -11.50
C GLU A 169 3.40 59.77 -10.01
N ASN A 170 4.25 59.15 -9.20
CA ASN A 170 5.05 59.93 -8.26
C ASN A 170 6.40 59.25 -8.01
N THR A 171 7.43 60.07 -8.09
CA THR A 171 8.86 59.76 -8.10
C THR A 171 9.46 59.58 -6.71
N ASN A 172 10.60 58.87 -6.71
CA ASN A 172 11.75 58.96 -5.81
C ASN A 172 11.66 58.35 -4.40
N GLY A 173 12.62 57.44 -4.16
CA GLY A 173 13.07 57.06 -2.83
C GLY A 173 13.90 55.78 -2.82
N GLU A 174 15.05 55.77 -3.49
CA GLU A 174 16.11 54.79 -3.19
C GLU A 174 16.53 54.95 -1.72
N SER A 175 16.55 53.83 -0.98
CA SER A 175 17.57 53.54 0.02
C SER A 175 17.51 52.04 0.34
N GLN A 176 18.61 51.36 -0.02
CA GLN A 176 19.02 50.07 0.52
C GLN A 176 19.06 50.13 2.05
N ASP A 177 18.64 49.09 2.75
CA ASP A 177 19.53 48.38 3.67
C ASP A 177 18.95 47.01 4.06
N ASN A 178 19.88 46.08 4.24
CA ASN A 178 19.67 44.67 4.55
C ASN A 178 19.17 44.48 5.99
N GLY A 179 18.35 43.46 6.20
CA GLY A 179 17.90 43.08 7.54
C GLY A 179 17.18 41.76 7.51
N GLU A 180 17.99 40.71 7.48
CA GLU A 180 17.67 39.33 7.84
C GLU A 180 16.91 39.24 9.17
N ASP A 181 16.26 38.10 9.39
CA ASP A 181 15.68 37.61 10.64
C ASP A 181 14.18 37.86 10.84
N THR A 182 13.37 37.01 10.17
CA THR A 182 11.98 36.75 10.59
C THR A 182 11.92 35.40 11.28
N VAL A 183 11.97 35.46 12.60
CA VAL A 183 11.13 34.74 13.57
C VAL A 183 10.28 33.59 13.00
N LYS A 184 10.66 32.36 13.37
CA LYS A 184 9.73 31.27 13.74
C LYS A 184 10.42 30.54 14.90
N GLY A 185 9.95 30.59 16.14
CA GLY A 185 8.54 30.46 16.54
C GLY A 185 8.27 28.98 16.72
N ASP A 186 8.75 28.44 17.83
CA ASP A 186 8.36 27.17 18.44
C ASP A 186 6.87 26.87 18.24
N ALA A 187 6.59 25.79 17.53
CA ALA A 187 5.33 25.07 17.59
C ALA A 187 5.58 23.64 17.12
N GLU A 188 6.04 22.84 18.07
CA GLU A 188 5.67 21.43 18.30
C GLU A 188 5.69 20.50 17.07
N ASP A 189 6.88 19.92 16.90
CA ASP A 189 7.14 18.50 16.70
C ASP A 189 5.93 17.59 16.98
N ILE A 190 5.27 17.14 15.91
CA ILE A 190 4.48 15.91 15.93
C ILE A 190 4.95 15.10 14.73
N ALA A 191 6.15 14.53 14.88
CA ALA A 191 6.67 13.52 13.99
C ALA A 191 5.80 12.26 14.08
N GLU A 192 5.03 11.97 13.03
CA GLU A 192 4.51 10.63 12.77
C GLU A 192 5.70 9.73 12.40
N LYS A 193 6.42 9.24 13.42
CA LYS A 193 7.47 8.23 13.29
C LYS A 193 6.84 6.88 12.96
N GLU A 194 7.33 6.27 11.88
CA GLU A 194 7.15 4.85 11.59
C GLU A 194 7.43 3.97 12.83
N PRO A 195 6.73 2.83 12.99
CA PRO A 195 6.93 1.95 14.13
C PRO A 195 8.33 1.34 14.07
N GLN A 196 9.22 1.81 14.95
CA GLN A 196 10.50 1.17 15.23
C GLN A 196 10.26 -0.31 15.51
N LYS A 197 10.82 -1.16 14.66
CA LYS A 197 10.81 -2.61 14.83
C LYS A 197 11.71 -2.96 16.00
N TRP A 198 11.15 -2.87 17.21
CA TRP A 198 11.85 -3.25 18.42
C TRP A 198 12.08 -4.75 18.43
N ASP A 199 13.33 -5.15 18.64
CA ASP A 199 13.68 -6.51 19.01
C ASP A 199 12.96 -6.84 20.31
N LEU A 200 11.83 -7.55 20.21
CA LEU A 200 11.10 -8.07 21.36
C LEU A 200 12.07 -8.95 22.15
N THR A 201 12.18 -8.74 23.46
CA THR A 201 12.97 -9.64 24.31
C THR A 201 12.47 -11.08 24.14
N ASN A 202 13.38 -12.05 24.34
CA ASN A 202 13.05 -13.47 24.22
C ASN A 202 11.86 -13.89 25.10
N GLY A 203 11.71 -13.28 26.28
CA GLY A 203 10.55 -13.47 27.17
C GLY A 203 9.25 -12.94 26.56
N PHE A 204 9.28 -11.72 26.03
CA PHE A 204 8.11 -11.09 25.41
C PHE A 204 7.65 -11.80 24.12
N LYS A 205 8.60 -12.30 23.32
CA LYS A 205 8.31 -13.15 22.16
C LYS A 205 7.67 -14.48 22.56
N ALA A 206 8.22 -15.14 23.59
CA ALA A 206 7.67 -16.39 24.10
C ALA A 206 6.26 -16.21 24.70
N LEU A 207 6.02 -15.09 25.39
CA LEU A 207 4.70 -14.72 25.88
C LEU A 207 3.70 -14.51 24.74
N ARG A 208 4.09 -13.78 23.68
CA ARG A 208 3.28 -13.61 22.47
C ARG A 208 2.91 -14.95 21.84
N ASP A 209 3.90 -15.82 21.60
CA ASP A 209 3.68 -17.13 21.02
C ASP A 209 2.72 -17.96 21.88
N ARG A 210 2.88 -17.93 23.21
CA ARG A 210 1.98 -18.60 24.15
C ARG A 210 0.54 -18.07 24.12
N LEU A 211 0.38 -16.76 24.01
CA LEU A 211 -0.93 -16.12 23.93
C LEU A 211 -1.62 -16.41 22.59
N ALA A 212 -0.85 -16.43 21.50
CA ALA A 212 -1.32 -16.74 20.14
C ALA A 212 -1.85 -18.19 20.01
N GLU A 213 -1.46 -19.11 20.90
CA GLU A 213 -2.04 -20.45 20.96
C GLU A 213 -3.53 -20.46 21.39
N SER A 214 -4.01 -19.40 22.03
CA SER A 214 -5.35 -19.39 22.64
C SER A 214 -6.18 -18.12 22.41
N ALA A 215 -5.61 -17.10 21.76
CA ALA A 215 -6.20 -15.79 21.53
C ALA A 215 -5.62 -15.17 20.24
N THR A 216 -6.29 -14.16 19.69
CA THR A 216 -5.70 -13.32 18.65
C THR A 216 -4.72 -12.37 19.32
N VAL A 217 -3.48 -12.31 18.82
CA VAL A 217 -2.43 -11.45 19.39
C VAL A 217 -1.79 -10.63 18.29
N GLU A 218 -1.85 -9.31 18.45
CA GLU A 218 -1.20 -8.33 17.58
C GLU A 218 -0.12 -7.61 18.38
N VAL A 219 0.95 -7.18 17.70
CA VAL A 219 2.02 -6.40 18.33
C VAL A 219 1.82 -4.94 17.92
N GLU A 220 1.36 -4.12 18.86
CA GLU A 220 1.26 -2.68 18.71
C GLU A 220 2.60 -2.03 19.13
N HIS A 221 3.06 -1.05 18.36
CA HIS A 221 4.25 -0.27 18.69
C HIS A 221 3.80 1.11 19.16
N THR A 222 3.93 1.40 20.45
CA THR A 222 3.58 2.70 21.04
C THR A 222 4.84 3.53 21.27
N GLN A 223 4.76 4.82 21.58
CA GLN A 223 5.97 5.61 21.93
C GLN A 223 6.71 5.11 23.18
N ALA A 224 6.07 4.26 24.01
CA ALA A 224 6.61 3.77 25.27
C ALA A 224 7.31 2.40 25.19
N GLY A 225 7.12 1.65 24.10
CA GLY A 225 7.60 0.28 23.99
C GLY A 225 6.63 -0.64 23.24
N PRO A 226 7.07 -1.85 22.89
CA PRO A 226 6.22 -2.82 22.21
C PRO A 226 5.11 -3.30 23.16
N VAL A 227 3.89 -3.41 22.64
CA VAL A 227 2.69 -3.79 23.40
C VAL A 227 2.00 -4.95 22.69
N LEU A 228 1.66 -6.01 23.41
CA LEU A 228 0.84 -7.09 22.87
C LEU A 228 -0.64 -6.74 23.05
N ALA A 229 -1.35 -6.53 21.95
CA ALA A 229 -2.79 -6.44 21.91
C ALA A 229 -3.37 -7.85 21.78
N VAL A 230 -4.00 -8.33 22.85
CA VAL A 230 -4.58 -9.67 22.94
C VAL A 230 -6.10 -9.57 22.89
N GLU A 231 -6.73 -10.08 21.85
CA GLU A 231 -8.18 -10.17 21.75
C GLU A 231 -8.67 -11.59 22.02
N LYS A 232 -9.65 -11.72 22.91
CA LYS A 232 -10.32 -12.99 23.17
C LYS A 232 -11.78 -12.78 23.55
N LEU A 233 -12.68 -13.49 22.87
CA LEU A 233 -14.13 -13.44 23.10
C LEU A 233 -14.70 -12.00 23.06
N GLY A 234 -14.17 -11.16 22.15
CA GLY A 234 -14.57 -9.76 22.01
C GLY A 234 -14.09 -8.84 23.14
N THR A 235 -13.14 -9.29 23.97
CA THR A 235 -12.46 -8.46 24.97
C THR A 235 -10.99 -8.32 24.60
N SER A 236 -10.52 -7.08 24.51
CA SER A 236 -9.14 -6.76 24.15
C SER A 236 -8.34 -6.37 25.40
N TYR A 237 -7.12 -6.87 25.48
CA TYR A 237 -6.15 -6.61 26.55
C TYR A 237 -4.86 -6.10 25.91
N ARG A 238 -4.11 -5.29 26.65
CA ARG A 238 -2.81 -4.75 26.25
C ARG A 238 -1.76 -5.12 27.28
N ILE A 239 -0.67 -5.73 26.84
CA ILE A 239 0.42 -6.17 27.72
C ILE A 239 1.70 -5.46 27.30
N GLN A 240 2.33 -4.75 28.23
CA GLN A 240 3.60 -4.06 28.02
C GLN A 240 4.78 -4.97 28.40
N GLU A 241 5.97 -4.66 27.88
CA GLU A 241 7.20 -5.39 28.16
C GLU A 241 7.69 -5.26 29.61
N ASP A 242 7.22 -4.25 30.36
CA ASP A 242 7.47 -4.11 31.80
C ASP A 242 6.61 -5.04 32.67
N GLY A 243 5.74 -5.84 32.04
CA GLY A 243 4.79 -6.73 32.70
C GLY A 243 3.45 -6.07 33.04
N THR A 244 3.22 -4.82 32.65
CA THR A 244 1.96 -4.14 32.92
C THR A 244 0.83 -4.66 32.00
N VAL A 245 -0.21 -5.25 32.59
CA VAL A 245 -1.43 -5.66 31.88
C VAL A 245 -2.54 -4.59 32.04
N SER A 246 -3.01 -4.08 30.90
CA SER A 246 -4.12 -3.13 30.79
C SER A 246 -5.31 -3.76 30.08
N GLY A 247 -6.49 -3.69 30.70
CA GLY A 247 -7.72 -4.27 30.18
C GLY A 247 -8.67 -4.63 31.31
N ASP A 248 -9.97 -4.48 31.06
CA ASP A 248 -11.03 -4.81 31.99
C ASP A 248 -11.71 -6.10 31.53
N GLY A 249 -11.60 -7.15 32.33
CA GLY A 249 -12.28 -8.42 32.06
C GLY A 249 -11.72 -9.61 32.83
N ALA A 250 -12.45 -10.71 32.79
CA ALA A 250 -12.17 -11.92 33.58
C ALA A 250 -10.87 -12.64 33.19
N LEU A 251 -10.24 -12.29 32.07
CA LEU A 251 -8.95 -12.85 31.66
C LEU A 251 -7.77 -12.11 32.27
N ARG A 252 -7.96 -10.94 32.89
CA ARG A 252 -6.87 -10.13 33.43
C ARG A 252 -5.99 -10.90 34.41
N ASP A 253 -6.57 -11.53 35.43
CA ASP A 253 -5.80 -12.29 36.44
C ASP A 253 -4.98 -13.43 35.81
N ARG A 254 -5.51 -14.05 34.74
CA ARG A 254 -4.84 -15.13 34.04
C ARG A 254 -3.71 -14.62 33.14
N LEU A 255 -3.88 -13.44 32.54
CA LEU A 255 -2.83 -12.78 31.78
C LEU A 255 -1.71 -12.31 32.69
N ASP A 256 -2.03 -11.80 33.88
CA ASP A 256 -1.06 -11.40 34.91
C ASP A 256 -0.15 -12.58 35.30
N SER A 257 -0.74 -13.75 35.58
CA SER A 257 0.03 -14.97 35.87
C SER A 257 0.92 -15.44 34.71
N LEU A 258 0.47 -15.27 33.47
CA LEU A 258 1.28 -15.59 32.29
C LEU A 258 2.40 -14.57 32.08
N VAL A 259 2.16 -13.31 32.42
CA VAL A 259 3.17 -12.26 32.30
C VAL A 259 4.30 -12.50 33.30
N GLU A 260 3.99 -12.77 34.57
CA GLU A 260 4.99 -13.10 35.60
C GLU A 260 5.81 -14.37 35.29
N GLU A 261 5.27 -15.28 34.47
CA GLU A 261 5.98 -16.50 34.07
C GLU A 261 7.04 -16.24 32.99
N TYR A 262 6.85 -15.21 32.15
CA TYR A 262 7.65 -14.97 30.96
C TYR A 262 8.47 -13.66 30.99
N LEU A 263 8.14 -12.70 31.87
CA LEU A 263 8.83 -11.42 32.07
C LEU A 263 9.30 -11.28 33.52
#